data_AF-A0AAV3UKI4-F1
#
_entry.id   AF-A0AAV3UKI4-F1
#
_cell.length_a   1.000
_cell.length_b   1.000
_cell.length_c   1.000
_cell.angle_alpha   90.00
_cell.angle_beta   90.00
_cell.angle_gamma   90.00
#
_symmetry.space_group_name_H-M   'P 1'
#
loop_
_entity.id
_entity.type
_entity.pdbx_description
1 polymer ?
#
loop_
_entity_poly.entity_id
_entity_poly.type
_entity_poly.pdbx_seq_one_letter_code
_entity_poly.pdbx_strand_id
1 'polypeptide(L)'
;MPTLLHYSDVENAFDRPERAARLAAALQTPADAVVVGSGDVLAPGALANEHEGRHALPFFEAVRPAAETFGNHDFDFGTDGLQTIVEGSPQPWVSANVTLPDVDVPQSVVVERNDERIGVTGVTAPDAVGDWLDGVRSTDPVDAAQRMTDRLQRDCGLVVLLAHVGDETVTALARETAANVVCAGHVHSERVDHVDDTCIVRPGANGRVVNAVDLDTMEVASRHVPDWEPDTTVGDQIRTLREGTGLDDVVTHVETPIPRCRKTRYDGTSRVAGFVAAATRWAVDADVGVVDSGGVRDGPPLTGDVTVGEVRGLYPFEAPVTVLELDGSQLWALADSAIRPDEYPDNPVWAYFDGLTVDWSTDGLQEVTTQDGSLVADKQYTVATSAYVAGSGTFEGVANASTNDDGPLHPDALIAYAREEGIE
;
A
#
# COMPACT_ATOMS: atom_id res chain seq x y z
N MET A 1 -10.37 22.19 -21.86
CA MET A 1 -9.40 22.13 -20.74
C MET A 1 -8.46 20.95 -20.94
N PRO A 2 -7.29 20.89 -20.28
CA PRO A 2 -6.45 19.69 -20.31
C PRO A 2 -7.12 18.51 -19.58
N THR A 3 -6.73 17.28 -19.91
CA THR A 3 -7.10 16.09 -19.13
C THR A 3 -6.15 15.93 -17.95
N LEU A 4 -6.68 15.64 -16.77
CA LEU A 4 -5.89 15.21 -15.61
C LEU A 4 -5.77 13.68 -15.63
N LEU A 5 -4.55 13.14 -15.51
CA LEU A 5 -4.30 11.72 -15.33
C LEU A 5 -3.78 11.49 -13.92
N HIS A 6 -4.44 10.62 -13.18
CA HIS A 6 -4.15 10.35 -11.78
C HIS A 6 -3.81 8.87 -11.57
N TYR A 7 -2.68 8.64 -10.89
CA TYR A 7 -2.29 7.35 -10.34
C TYR A 7 -2.03 7.46 -8.83
N SER A 8 -2.12 6.34 -8.13
CA SER A 8 -1.89 6.24 -6.69
C SER A 8 -1.56 4.80 -6.34
N ASP A 9 -0.93 4.59 -5.19
CA ASP A 9 -0.74 3.27 -4.58
C ASP A 9 -0.16 2.29 -5.61
N VAL A 10 0.93 2.70 -6.28
CA VAL A 10 1.55 1.92 -7.35
C VAL A 10 2.21 0.66 -6.79
N GLU A 11 2.75 0.76 -5.56
CA GLU A 11 3.23 -0.36 -4.76
C GLU A 11 4.07 -1.38 -5.60
N ASN A 12 3.67 -2.65 -5.57
CA ASN A 12 4.37 -3.75 -6.21
C ASN A 12 4.29 -3.77 -7.75
N ALA A 13 3.78 -2.70 -8.39
CA ALA A 13 3.68 -2.68 -9.84
C ALA A 13 5.06 -2.77 -10.51
N PHE A 14 6.10 -2.21 -9.90
CA PHE A 14 7.47 -2.26 -10.41
C PHE A 14 8.14 -3.63 -10.26
N ASP A 15 7.60 -4.51 -9.43
CA ASP A 15 8.07 -5.90 -9.34
C ASP A 15 7.85 -6.65 -10.66
N ARG A 16 7.01 -6.10 -11.55
CA ARG A 16 6.75 -6.62 -12.90
C ARG A 16 7.09 -5.56 -13.95
N PRO A 17 8.23 -5.69 -14.66
CA PRO A 17 8.66 -4.70 -15.66
C PRO A 17 7.57 -4.36 -16.69
N GLU A 18 6.82 -5.35 -17.15
CA GLU A 18 5.74 -5.15 -18.12
C GLU A 18 4.58 -4.31 -17.54
N ARG A 19 4.28 -4.43 -16.24
CA ARG A 19 3.23 -3.62 -15.62
C ARG A 19 3.67 -2.17 -15.46
N ALA A 20 4.88 -1.93 -14.97
CA ALA A 20 5.45 -0.59 -14.89
C ALA A 20 5.51 0.10 -16.28
N ALA A 21 5.93 -0.64 -17.31
CA ALA A 21 5.98 -0.18 -18.69
C ALA A 21 4.58 0.22 -19.23
N ARG A 22 3.57 -0.60 -18.96
CA ARG A 22 2.18 -0.29 -19.38
C ARG A 22 1.59 0.88 -18.60
N LEU A 23 1.88 0.97 -17.30
CA LEU A 23 1.46 2.11 -16.48
C LEU A 23 2.03 3.40 -17.03
N ALA A 24 3.35 3.43 -17.33
CA ALA A 24 3.98 4.58 -17.95
C ALA A 24 3.32 4.94 -19.29
N ALA A 25 3.05 3.96 -20.15
CA ALA A 25 2.36 4.20 -21.42
C ALA A 25 0.95 4.80 -21.24
N ALA A 26 0.19 4.30 -20.25
CA ALA A 26 -1.14 4.79 -19.92
C ALA A 26 -1.16 6.22 -19.39
N LEU A 27 -0.03 6.73 -18.88
CA LEU A 27 0.13 8.08 -18.33
C LEU A 27 0.71 9.09 -19.34
N GLN A 28 1.32 8.63 -20.44
CA GLN A 28 1.95 9.52 -21.43
C GLN A 28 1.01 10.00 -22.54
N THR A 29 -0.27 9.60 -22.54
CA THR A 29 -1.25 9.95 -23.58
C THR A 29 -2.51 10.55 -22.96
N PRO A 30 -3.13 11.62 -23.49
CA PRO A 30 -2.59 12.48 -24.53
C PRO A 30 -1.37 13.26 -24.01
N ALA A 31 -0.54 13.73 -24.93
CA ALA A 31 0.74 14.37 -24.60
C ALA A 31 0.59 15.71 -23.83
N ASP A 32 -0.59 16.32 -23.85
CA ASP A 32 -0.91 17.57 -23.14
C ASP A 32 -1.62 17.35 -21.79
N ALA A 33 -1.71 16.09 -21.34
CA ALA A 33 -2.29 15.77 -20.04
C ALA A 33 -1.47 16.35 -18.88
N VAL A 34 -2.16 16.68 -17.80
CA VAL A 34 -1.56 16.95 -16.48
C VAL A 34 -1.53 15.63 -15.74
N VAL A 35 -0.34 15.08 -15.50
CA VAL A 35 -0.19 13.82 -14.77
C VAL A 35 0.10 14.12 -13.30
N VAL A 36 -0.58 13.48 -12.35
CA VAL A 36 -0.34 13.63 -10.90
C VAL A 36 -0.37 12.29 -10.19
N GLY A 37 0.46 12.16 -9.14
CA GLY A 37 0.46 11.00 -8.26
C GLY A 37 0.06 11.36 -6.83
N SER A 38 -0.73 10.50 -6.17
CA SER A 38 -1.18 10.74 -4.79
C SER A 38 -0.53 9.86 -3.73
N GLY A 39 0.74 9.48 -3.92
CA GLY A 39 1.54 8.74 -2.93
C GLY A 39 1.53 7.22 -3.06
N ASP A 40 2.36 6.58 -2.23
CA ASP A 40 2.65 5.13 -2.20
C ASP A 40 3.19 4.62 -3.55
N VAL A 41 4.20 5.32 -4.05
CA VAL A 41 4.93 4.97 -5.27
C VAL A 41 6.26 4.30 -4.94
N LEU A 42 6.89 4.69 -3.82
CA LEU A 42 8.24 4.24 -3.49
C LEU A 42 8.25 2.90 -2.77
N ALA A 43 7.15 2.49 -2.16
CA ALA A 43 6.97 1.20 -1.52
C ALA A 43 5.46 0.87 -1.41
N PRO A 44 5.12 -0.36 -1.02
CA PRO A 44 5.99 -1.51 -0.85
C PRO A 44 6.23 -2.26 -2.17
N GLY A 45 7.32 -3.04 -2.22
CA GLY A 45 7.62 -3.89 -3.38
C GLY A 45 8.97 -4.58 -3.23
N ALA A 46 9.15 -5.74 -3.86
CA ALA A 46 10.42 -6.43 -3.80
C ALA A 46 11.55 -5.60 -4.45
N LEU A 47 11.27 -4.97 -5.60
CA LEU A 47 12.24 -4.09 -6.25
C LEU A 47 12.41 -2.76 -5.51
N ALA A 48 11.36 -2.30 -4.82
CA ALA A 48 11.43 -1.15 -3.94
C ALA A 48 12.46 -1.37 -2.82
N ASN A 49 12.40 -2.52 -2.16
CA ASN A 49 13.31 -2.88 -1.08
C ASN A 49 14.77 -2.99 -1.56
N GLU A 50 15.00 -3.64 -2.70
CA GLU A 50 16.36 -3.77 -3.28
C GLU A 50 17.04 -2.42 -3.58
N HIS A 51 16.24 -1.38 -3.84
CA HIS A 51 16.74 -0.07 -4.28
C HIS A 51 16.33 1.07 -3.34
N GLU A 52 15.82 0.75 -2.15
CA GLU A 52 15.36 1.73 -1.14
C GLU A 52 14.47 2.82 -1.78
N GLY A 53 13.49 2.40 -2.58
CA GLY A 53 12.55 3.28 -3.28
C GLY A 53 13.08 3.92 -4.59
N ARG A 54 14.39 3.96 -4.83
CA ARG A 54 15.00 4.63 -6.02
C ARG A 54 14.61 3.99 -7.36
N HIS A 55 14.08 2.77 -7.33
CA HIS A 55 13.53 2.08 -8.49
C HIS A 55 12.42 2.86 -9.23
N ALA A 56 11.75 3.83 -8.57
CA ALA A 56 10.73 4.67 -9.18
C ALA A 56 11.28 5.80 -10.06
N LEU A 57 12.58 6.16 -9.93
CA LEU A 57 13.17 7.29 -10.67
C LEU A 57 13.09 7.15 -12.20
N PRO A 58 13.34 5.98 -12.82
CA PRO A 58 13.15 5.81 -14.27
C PRO A 58 11.70 6.02 -14.72
N PHE A 59 10.74 5.63 -13.89
CA PHE A 59 9.32 5.87 -14.15
C PHE A 59 8.99 7.36 -14.10
N PHE A 60 9.48 8.08 -13.10
CA PHE A 60 9.32 9.53 -13.02
C PHE A 60 9.99 10.25 -14.19
N GLU A 61 11.18 9.84 -14.62
CA GLU A 61 11.86 10.44 -15.79
C GLU A 61 11.07 10.25 -17.08
N ALA A 62 10.39 9.11 -17.25
CA ALA A 62 9.58 8.83 -18.43
C ALA A 62 8.21 9.54 -18.40
N VAL A 63 7.51 9.49 -17.26
CA VAL A 63 6.15 10.04 -17.12
C VAL A 63 6.16 11.55 -16.93
N ARG A 64 7.15 12.07 -16.20
CA ARG A 64 7.29 13.48 -15.80
C ARG A 64 6.00 14.06 -15.22
N PRO A 65 5.55 13.56 -14.05
CA PRO A 65 4.37 14.09 -13.38
C PRO A 65 4.47 15.61 -13.19
N ALA A 66 3.32 16.28 -13.15
CA ALA A 66 3.25 17.69 -12.81
C ALA A 66 3.45 17.93 -11.31
N ALA A 67 3.05 16.97 -10.48
CA ALA A 67 3.30 16.95 -9.04
C ALA A 67 3.09 15.55 -8.45
N GLU A 68 3.76 15.29 -7.33
CA GLU A 68 3.57 14.15 -6.43
C GLU A 68 3.23 14.64 -5.02
N THR A 69 2.48 13.87 -4.24
CA THR A 69 2.44 14.01 -2.76
C THR A 69 2.90 12.70 -2.12
N PHE A 70 3.19 12.73 -0.83
CA PHE A 70 3.59 11.53 -0.09
C PHE A 70 2.37 10.70 0.33
N GLY A 71 2.54 9.38 0.32
CA GLY A 71 1.77 8.42 1.10
C GLY A 71 2.58 7.90 2.29
N ASN A 72 2.00 6.99 3.08
CA ASN A 72 2.70 6.36 4.22
C ASN A 72 3.95 5.61 3.75
N HIS A 73 3.83 4.83 2.68
CA HIS A 73 4.88 3.92 2.24
C HIS A 73 6.03 4.65 1.54
N ASP A 74 5.87 5.92 1.19
CA ASP A 74 6.97 6.73 0.68
C ASP A 74 8.03 7.03 1.78
N PHE A 75 7.71 6.77 3.05
CA PHE A 75 8.62 6.93 4.18
C PHE A 75 9.26 5.63 4.67
N ASP A 76 8.91 4.47 4.11
CA ASP A 76 9.35 3.15 4.62
C ASP A 76 10.88 3.01 4.72
N PHE A 77 11.64 3.71 3.86
CA PHE A 77 13.11 3.70 3.85
C PHE A 77 13.75 4.89 4.59
N GLY A 78 12.97 5.61 5.39
CA GLY A 78 13.42 6.78 6.14
C GLY A 78 13.60 8.05 5.30
N THR A 79 13.94 9.14 5.98
CA THR A 79 14.01 10.49 5.37
C THR A 79 15.20 10.68 4.44
N ASP A 80 16.34 10.02 4.71
CA ASP A 80 17.56 10.16 3.91
C ASP A 80 17.37 9.59 2.48
N GLY A 81 16.72 8.42 2.39
CA GLY A 81 16.35 7.79 1.12
C GLY A 81 15.33 8.63 0.37
N LEU A 82 14.27 9.07 1.07
CA LEU A 82 13.23 9.93 0.50
C LEU A 82 13.83 11.24 -0.04
N GLN A 83 14.76 11.89 0.69
CA GLN A 83 15.43 13.10 0.23
C GLN A 83 16.11 12.91 -1.12
N THR A 84 16.87 11.82 -1.27
CA THR A 84 17.57 11.50 -2.52
C THR A 84 16.59 11.39 -3.69
N ILE A 85 15.42 10.79 -3.45
CA ILE A 85 14.39 10.59 -4.47
C ILE A 85 13.69 11.91 -4.80
N VAL A 86 13.33 12.72 -3.80
CA VAL A 86 12.71 14.04 -4.01
C VAL A 86 13.64 14.96 -4.82
N GLU A 87 14.93 15.02 -4.48
CA GLU A 87 15.92 15.83 -5.19
C GLU A 87 16.24 15.29 -6.60
N GLY A 88 16.16 13.97 -6.78
CA GLY A 88 16.39 13.28 -8.06
C GLY A 88 15.17 13.25 -8.98
N SER A 89 14.00 13.64 -8.50
CA SER A 89 12.74 13.61 -9.26
C SER A 89 12.66 14.78 -10.24
N PRO A 90 12.22 14.56 -11.50
CA PRO A 90 11.98 15.65 -12.45
C PRO A 90 10.77 16.52 -12.08
N GLN A 91 9.82 15.95 -11.32
CA GLN A 91 8.63 16.63 -10.81
C GLN A 91 8.87 17.23 -9.42
N PRO A 92 8.15 18.32 -9.08
CA PRO A 92 8.06 18.75 -7.69
C PRO A 92 7.22 17.76 -6.86
N TRP A 93 7.68 17.50 -5.64
CA TRP A 93 6.83 16.93 -4.59
C TRP A 93 6.16 18.06 -3.82
N VAL A 94 4.89 17.90 -3.44
CA VAL A 94 4.12 18.89 -2.69
C VAL A 94 3.48 18.28 -1.45
N SER A 95 3.52 19.02 -0.33
CA SER A 95 2.73 18.67 0.85
C SER A 95 2.39 19.91 1.68
N ALA A 96 1.10 20.11 1.94
CA ALA A 96 0.61 21.20 2.76
C ALA A 96 0.66 20.89 4.25
N ASN A 97 0.67 19.61 4.63
CA ASN A 97 0.53 19.19 6.02
C ASN A 97 1.73 18.42 6.57
N VAL A 98 2.66 17.93 5.74
CA VAL A 98 3.90 17.26 6.17
C VAL A 98 5.10 18.18 5.95
N THR A 99 5.98 18.25 6.94
CA THR A 99 7.27 18.96 6.86
C THR A 99 8.40 17.98 7.12
N LEU A 100 9.39 17.94 6.22
CA LEU A 100 10.60 17.15 6.34
C LEU A 100 11.72 17.98 6.99
N PRO A 101 12.66 17.35 7.73
CA PRO A 101 13.75 18.07 8.39
C PRO A 101 14.78 18.65 7.42
N ASP A 102 15.15 17.90 6.39
CA ASP A 102 16.33 18.19 5.54
C ASP A 102 16.00 18.60 4.10
N VAL A 103 14.71 18.56 3.72
CA VAL A 103 14.23 18.94 2.38
C VAL A 103 13.09 19.94 2.49
N ASP A 104 13.22 21.07 1.79
CA ASP A 104 12.15 22.06 1.66
C ASP A 104 11.15 21.60 0.60
N VAL A 105 10.07 20.99 1.04
CA VAL A 105 8.97 20.55 0.18
C VAL A 105 7.98 21.70 0.02
N PRO A 106 7.70 22.18 -1.21
CA PRO A 106 6.71 23.23 -1.41
C PRO A 106 5.32 22.75 -1.00
N GLN A 107 4.51 23.64 -0.42
CA GLN A 107 3.14 23.29 -0.04
C GLN A 107 2.20 23.15 -1.26
N SER A 108 2.55 23.76 -2.39
CA SER A 108 1.77 23.72 -3.62
C SER A 108 2.63 24.14 -4.82
N VAL A 109 2.16 23.82 -6.02
CA VAL A 109 2.68 24.32 -7.29
C VAL A 109 1.54 24.82 -8.17
N VAL A 110 1.87 25.66 -9.15
CA VAL A 110 0.94 26.08 -10.20
C VAL A 110 1.44 25.54 -11.53
N VAL A 111 0.59 24.79 -12.20
CA VAL A 111 0.86 24.14 -13.48
C VAL A 111 0.12 24.90 -14.57
N GLU A 112 0.83 25.37 -15.58
CA GLU A 112 0.24 26.01 -16.75
C GLU A 112 0.14 25.01 -17.91
N ARG A 113 -1.08 24.76 -18.40
CA ARG A 113 -1.35 23.86 -19.54
C ARG A 113 -2.54 24.36 -20.33
N ASN A 114 -2.43 24.41 -21.66
CA ASN A 114 -3.50 24.87 -22.56
C ASN A 114 -4.11 26.22 -22.13
N ASP A 115 -3.25 27.17 -21.74
CA ASP A 115 -3.60 28.50 -21.20
C ASP A 115 -4.39 28.51 -19.87
N GLU A 116 -4.54 27.36 -19.22
CA GLU A 116 -5.17 27.20 -17.90
C GLU A 116 -4.13 27.19 -16.77
N ARG A 117 -4.45 27.82 -15.63
CA ARG A 117 -3.61 27.80 -14.43
C ARG A 117 -4.22 26.85 -13.40
N ILE A 118 -3.55 25.74 -13.15
CA ILE A 118 -4.01 24.67 -12.27
C ILE A 118 -3.16 24.69 -11.01
N GLY A 119 -3.77 25.01 -9.87
CA GLY A 119 -3.11 24.90 -8.57
C GLY A 119 -3.11 23.46 -8.10
N VAL A 120 -1.97 22.94 -7.65
CA VAL A 120 -1.84 21.58 -7.12
C VAL A 120 -1.25 21.62 -5.73
N THR A 121 -1.87 20.91 -4.78
CA THR A 121 -1.40 20.77 -3.39
C THR A 121 -1.59 19.32 -2.93
N GLY A 122 -0.86 18.90 -1.90
CA GLY A 122 -0.88 17.54 -1.37
C GLY A 122 -1.17 17.48 0.12
N VAL A 123 -1.80 16.40 0.60
CA VAL A 123 -1.89 16.06 2.03
C VAL A 123 -1.75 14.56 2.26
N THR A 124 -1.19 14.20 3.41
CA THR A 124 -0.93 12.81 3.84
C THR A 124 -1.55 12.58 5.21
N ALA A 125 -2.03 11.37 5.50
CA ALA A 125 -2.61 11.06 6.80
C ALA A 125 -1.58 11.27 7.93
N PRO A 126 -1.91 11.94 9.05
CA PRO A 126 -0.94 12.18 10.12
C PRO A 126 -0.42 10.90 10.78
N ASP A 127 -1.26 9.89 10.92
CA ASP A 127 -0.92 8.55 11.43
C ASP A 127 -0.03 7.75 10.47
N ALA A 128 -0.09 8.05 9.18
CA ALA A 128 0.82 7.53 8.16
C ALA A 128 2.26 8.07 8.28
N VAL A 129 2.47 9.19 8.98
CA VAL A 129 3.77 9.84 9.16
C VAL A 129 4.05 9.92 10.65
N GLY A 130 4.48 8.79 11.22
CA GLY A 130 4.52 8.58 12.66
C GLY A 130 5.74 9.17 13.38
N ASP A 131 5.67 9.19 14.71
CA ASP A 131 6.73 9.67 15.62
C ASP A 131 8.06 8.89 15.53
N TRP A 132 8.08 7.79 14.79
CA TRP A 132 9.26 6.99 14.52
C TRP A 132 10.21 7.64 13.50
N LEU A 133 9.74 8.64 12.75
CA LEU A 133 10.54 9.43 11.82
C LEU A 133 11.05 10.70 12.49
N ASP A 134 12.33 10.67 12.90
CA ASP A 134 12.97 11.81 13.55
C ASP A 134 12.87 13.09 12.70
N GLY A 135 12.25 14.12 13.27
CA GLY A 135 12.18 15.45 12.67
C GLY A 135 11.06 15.65 11.64
N VAL A 136 10.32 14.61 11.26
CA VAL A 136 9.14 14.74 10.41
C VAL A 136 7.95 15.21 11.25
N ARG A 137 7.15 16.13 10.71
CA ARG A 137 5.97 16.67 11.40
C ARG A 137 4.78 16.68 10.47
N SER A 138 3.62 16.27 10.98
CA SER A 138 2.34 16.37 10.28
C SER A 138 1.38 17.30 11.03
N THR A 139 0.46 17.91 10.29
CA THR A 139 -0.68 18.69 10.81
C THR A 139 -1.99 18.13 10.28
N ASP A 140 -3.11 18.58 10.82
CA ASP A 140 -4.43 18.15 10.35
C ASP A 140 -4.56 18.36 8.83
N PRO A 141 -4.86 17.30 8.06
CA PRO A 141 -4.86 17.36 6.61
C PRO A 141 -6.01 18.23 6.07
N VAL A 142 -7.18 18.27 6.73
CA VAL A 142 -8.32 19.06 6.27
C VAL A 142 -8.05 20.55 6.45
N ASP A 143 -7.59 20.94 7.63
CA ASP A 143 -7.20 22.32 7.93
C ASP A 143 -6.09 22.82 7.01
N ALA A 144 -5.08 21.98 6.75
CA ALA A 144 -3.98 22.33 5.85
C ALA A 144 -4.41 22.45 4.39
N ALA A 145 -5.20 21.50 3.90
CA ALA A 145 -5.75 21.53 2.55
C ALA A 145 -6.63 22.77 2.35
N GLN A 146 -7.57 23.05 3.27
CA GLN A 146 -8.49 24.18 3.16
C GLN A 146 -7.73 25.51 3.01
N ARG A 147 -6.73 25.77 3.85
CA ARG A 147 -5.87 26.97 3.76
C ARG A 147 -5.19 27.09 2.40
N MET A 148 -4.69 25.97 1.87
CA MET A 148 -3.92 25.94 0.64
C MET A 148 -4.83 26.08 -0.59
N THR A 149 -5.93 25.33 -0.65
CA THR A 149 -6.92 25.45 -1.73
C THR A 149 -7.53 26.85 -1.78
N ASP A 150 -7.79 27.48 -0.62
CA ASP A 150 -8.31 28.85 -0.53
C ASP A 150 -7.36 29.90 -1.09
N ARG A 151 -6.06 29.66 -0.98
CA ARG A 151 -5.05 30.52 -1.60
C ARG A 151 -4.98 30.29 -3.10
N LEU A 152 -4.96 29.02 -3.54
CA LEU A 152 -4.81 28.67 -4.95
C LEU A 152 -6.00 29.14 -5.79
N GLN A 153 -7.23 29.01 -5.30
CA GLN A 153 -8.44 29.43 -6.02
C GLN A 153 -8.49 30.94 -6.35
N ARG A 154 -7.66 31.76 -5.71
CA ARG A 154 -7.59 33.22 -6.01
C ARG A 154 -6.84 33.51 -7.30
N ASP A 155 -5.89 32.66 -7.66
CA ASP A 155 -4.94 32.87 -8.77
C ASP A 155 -5.02 31.78 -9.85
N CYS A 156 -5.70 30.66 -9.56
CA CYS A 156 -5.84 29.49 -10.44
C CYS A 156 -7.31 29.32 -10.84
N GLY A 157 -7.58 28.93 -12.09
CA GLY A 157 -8.94 28.62 -12.54
C GLY A 157 -9.42 27.26 -12.04
N LEU A 158 -8.48 26.37 -11.69
CA LEU A 158 -8.75 25.08 -11.07
C LEU A 158 -7.78 24.76 -9.94
N VAL A 159 -8.24 23.96 -8.98
CA VAL A 159 -7.46 23.44 -7.86
C VAL A 159 -7.59 21.92 -7.80
N VAL A 160 -6.45 21.22 -7.87
CA VAL A 160 -6.33 19.77 -7.69
C VAL A 160 -5.69 19.49 -6.33
N LEU A 161 -6.34 18.65 -5.54
CA LEU A 161 -5.85 18.21 -4.24
C LEU A 161 -5.43 16.74 -4.31
N LEU A 162 -4.15 16.46 -4.07
CA LEU A 162 -3.61 15.12 -3.93
C LEU A 162 -3.77 14.69 -2.47
N ALA A 163 -4.46 13.60 -2.18
CA ALA A 163 -4.86 13.25 -0.83
C ALA A 163 -4.59 11.78 -0.50
N HIS A 164 -3.52 11.51 0.24
CA HIS A 164 -3.21 10.16 0.72
C HIS A 164 -3.76 9.96 2.13
N VAL A 165 -5.09 9.83 2.23
CA VAL A 165 -5.86 9.78 3.49
C VAL A 165 -7.04 8.80 3.41
N GLY A 166 -7.59 8.42 4.55
CA GLY A 166 -8.77 7.55 4.64
C GLY A 166 -10.06 8.16 4.04
N ASP A 167 -11.05 7.29 3.78
CA ASP A 167 -12.28 7.64 3.04
C ASP A 167 -13.15 8.73 3.69
N GLU A 168 -13.18 8.76 5.04
CA GLU A 168 -13.86 9.81 5.79
C GLU A 168 -13.22 11.18 5.53
N THR A 169 -11.89 11.25 5.63
CA THR A 169 -11.11 12.46 5.36
C THR A 169 -11.20 12.89 3.91
N VAL A 170 -11.17 11.97 2.93
CA VAL A 170 -11.39 12.30 1.51
C VAL A 170 -12.73 13.00 1.31
N THR A 171 -13.79 12.49 1.97
CA THR A 171 -15.13 13.08 1.88
C THR A 171 -15.20 14.44 2.55
N ALA A 172 -14.51 14.63 3.68
CA ALA A 172 -14.39 15.94 4.34
C ALA A 172 -13.63 16.94 3.46
N LEU A 173 -12.50 16.55 2.87
CA LEU A 173 -11.72 17.37 1.95
C LEU A 173 -12.56 17.86 0.76
N ALA A 174 -13.37 16.98 0.17
CA ALA A 174 -14.23 17.35 -0.95
C ALA A 174 -15.33 18.36 -0.57
N ARG A 175 -15.81 18.36 0.68
CA ARG A 175 -16.84 19.28 1.20
C ARG A 175 -16.30 20.60 1.71
N GLU A 176 -15.14 20.56 2.37
CA GLU A 176 -14.66 21.66 3.21
C GLU A 176 -13.58 22.52 2.54
N THR A 177 -13.02 22.04 1.43
CA THR A 177 -11.98 22.74 0.68
C THR A 177 -12.51 23.34 -0.62
N ALA A 178 -11.68 24.16 -1.26
CA ALA A 178 -11.98 24.75 -2.56
C ALA A 178 -11.43 23.94 -3.74
N ALA A 179 -11.15 22.65 -3.54
CA ALA A 179 -10.67 21.77 -4.61
C ALA A 179 -11.77 21.50 -5.64
N ASN A 180 -11.41 21.47 -6.92
CA ASN A 180 -12.30 20.99 -7.98
C ASN A 180 -12.20 19.48 -8.13
N VAL A 181 -11.00 18.92 -7.91
CA VAL A 181 -10.73 17.48 -7.97
C VAL A 181 -9.91 17.05 -6.75
N VAL A 182 -10.37 16.04 -6.03
CA VAL A 182 -9.61 15.31 -5.02
C VAL A 182 -9.11 14.00 -5.62
N CYS A 183 -7.81 13.91 -5.83
CA CYS A 183 -7.09 12.73 -6.29
C CYS A 183 -6.62 11.94 -5.06
N ALA A 184 -7.37 10.90 -4.69
CA ALA A 184 -7.18 10.17 -3.44
C ALA A 184 -6.32 8.91 -3.60
N GLY A 185 -5.62 8.54 -2.52
CA GLY A 185 -4.88 7.27 -2.36
C GLY A 185 -5.25 6.53 -1.08
N HIS A 186 -4.30 5.77 -0.52
CA HIS A 186 -4.30 5.11 0.79
C HIS A 186 -5.25 3.91 0.92
N VAL A 187 -6.48 4.05 0.45
CA VAL A 187 -7.46 2.97 0.44
C VAL A 187 -7.48 2.32 -0.94
N HIS A 188 -7.17 1.03 -1.01
CA HIS A 188 -6.94 0.35 -2.29
C HIS A 188 -8.19 0.03 -3.13
N SER A 189 -9.38 0.49 -2.73
CA SER A 189 -10.60 0.35 -3.54
C SER A 189 -10.72 1.48 -4.55
N GLU A 190 -11.16 1.18 -5.77
CA GLU A 190 -11.47 2.23 -6.74
C GLU A 190 -12.63 3.10 -6.24
N ARG A 191 -12.54 4.42 -6.47
CA ARG A 191 -13.62 5.37 -6.16
C ARG A 191 -13.69 6.42 -7.26
N VAL A 192 -14.88 6.57 -7.84
CA VAL A 192 -15.24 7.69 -8.71
C VAL A 192 -16.55 8.23 -8.17
N ASP A 193 -16.51 9.44 -7.65
CA ASP A 193 -17.61 10.01 -6.87
C ASP A 193 -17.64 11.53 -7.04
N HIS A 194 -18.78 12.16 -6.69
CA HIS A 194 -18.91 13.61 -6.63
C HIS A 194 -19.55 13.98 -5.31
N VAL A 195 -18.89 14.89 -4.59
CA VAL A 195 -19.43 15.48 -3.36
C VAL A 195 -19.60 16.96 -3.60
N ASP A 196 -20.86 17.39 -3.64
CA ASP A 196 -21.25 18.71 -4.12
C ASP A 196 -20.69 18.95 -5.53
N ASP A 197 -19.88 20.00 -5.73
CA ASP A 197 -19.26 20.34 -7.02
C ASP A 197 -17.84 19.76 -7.17
N THR A 198 -17.36 18.98 -6.19
CA THR A 198 -16.00 18.43 -6.15
C THR A 198 -15.96 17.00 -6.69
N CYS A 199 -15.15 16.75 -7.72
CA CYS A 199 -14.89 15.42 -8.25
C CYS A 199 -13.91 14.66 -7.34
N ILE A 200 -14.18 13.39 -7.06
CA ILE A 200 -13.28 12.50 -6.31
C ILE A 200 -12.89 11.33 -7.22
N VAL A 201 -11.58 11.09 -7.33
CA VAL A 201 -11.03 9.95 -8.07
C VAL A 201 -10.00 9.19 -7.23
N ARG A 202 -10.05 7.87 -7.29
CA ARG A 202 -9.08 6.93 -6.71
C ARG A 202 -8.96 5.70 -7.62
N PRO A 203 -7.76 5.41 -8.18
CA PRO A 203 -7.58 4.35 -9.16
C PRO A 203 -7.44 2.95 -8.54
N GLY A 204 -7.62 2.83 -7.22
CA GLY A 204 -7.28 1.61 -6.49
C GLY A 204 -5.76 1.51 -6.32
N ALA A 205 -5.20 0.31 -6.45
CA ALA A 205 -3.79 0.05 -6.18
C ALA A 205 -3.11 -0.83 -7.24
N ASN A 206 -1.79 -0.96 -7.10
CA ASN A 206 -0.89 -1.80 -7.88
C ASN A 206 -0.81 -1.43 -9.36
N GLY A 207 -1.03 -0.15 -9.70
CA GLY A 207 -0.89 0.38 -11.06
C GLY A 207 -1.78 -0.33 -12.09
N ARG A 208 -3.00 -0.73 -11.70
CA ARG A 208 -3.94 -1.45 -12.59
C ARG A 208 -4.86 -0.53 -13.37
N VAL A 209 -5.18 0.62 -12.79
CA VAL A 209 -6.06 1.63 -13.37
C VAL A 209 -5.36 2.99 -13.25
N VAL A 210 -5.64 3.86 -14.21
CA VAL A 210 -5.35 5.29 -14.15
C VAL A 210 -6.67 6.02 -14.32
N ASN A 211 -6.98 6.98 -13.46
CA ASN A 211 -8.16 7.82 -13.66
C ASN A 211 -7.82 8.96 -14.62
N ALA A 212 -8.65 9.18 -15.62
CA ALA A 212 -8.56 10.30 -16.54
C ALA A 212 -9.78 11.22 -16.33
N VAL A 213 -9.54 12.44 -15.83
CA VAL A 213 -10.58 13.43 -15.56
C VAL A 213 -10.52 14.51 -16.65
N ASP A 214 -11.64 14.71 -17.34
CA ASP A 214 -11.81 15.89 -18.17
C ASP A 214 -12.06 17.10 -17.27
N LEU A 215 -11.11 18.03 -17.20
CA LEU A 215 -11.19 19.14 -16.25
C LEU A 215 -12.23 20.21 -16.61
N ASP A 216 -12.87 20.13 -17.79
CA ASP A 216 -13.98 21.03 -18.16
C ASP A 216 -15.33 20.49 -17.64
N THR A 217 -15.53 19.19 -17.80
CA THR A 217 -16.81 18.52 -17.53
C THR A 217 -16.84 17.73 -16.22
N MET A 218 -15.67 17.48 -15.63
CA MET A 218 -15.45 16.53 -14.53
C MET A 218 -15.87 15.09 -14.85
N GLU A 219 -16.01 14.75 -16.13
CA GLU A 219 -16.22 13.36 -16.57
C GLU A 219 -14.95 12.54 -16.33
N VAL A 220 -15.12 11.34 -15.77
CA VAL A 220 -14.02 10.44 -15.41
C VAL A 220 -14.06 9.18 -16.27
N ALA A 221 -12.93 8.85 -16.88
CA ALA A 221 -12.69 7.58 -17.54
C ALA A 221 -11.63 6.76 -16.79
N SER A 222 -11.91 5.47 -16.55
CA SER A 222 -10.92 4.53 -16.03
C SER A 222 -10.13 3.92 -17.17
N ARG A 223 -8.81 4.09 -17.14
CA ARG A 223 -7.89 3.46 -18.10
C ARG A 223 -7.33 2.21 -17.48
N HIS A 224 -7.73 1.05 -18.00
CA HIS A 224 -7.19 -0.22 -17.56
C HIS A 224 -5.78 -0.40 -18.13
N VAL A 225 -4.77 -0.35 -17.27
CA VAL A 225 -3.35 -0.48 -17.63
C VAL A 225 -3.04 -1.75 -18.44
N PRO A 226 -3.69 -2.91 -18.21
CA PRO A 226 -3.47 -4.09 -19.07
C PRO A 226 -3.76 -3.90 -20.55
N ASP A 227 -4.57 -2.90 -20.93
CA ASP A 227 -4.99 -2.64 -22.31
C ASP A 227 -3.97 -1.81 -23.11
N TRP A 228 -2.92 -1.32 -22.44
CA TRP A 228 -1.90 -0.47 -23.06
C TRP A 228 -0.71 -1.28 -23.55
N GLU A 229 -0.15 -0.87 -24.69
CA GLU A 229 1.13 -1.40 -25.16
C GLU A 229 2.25 -0.92 -24.23
N PRO A 230 3.16 -1.81 -23.78
CA PRO A 230 4.22 -1.45 -22.84
C PRO A 230 5.19 -0.40 -23.41
N ASP A 231 5.55 0.60 -22.60
CA ASP A 231 6.70 1.47 -22.88
C ASP A 231 8.01 0.66 -22.77
N THR A 232 8.70 0.48 -23.90
CA THR A 232 9.92 -0.33 -23.94
C THR A 232 11.05 0.27 -23.11
N THR A 233 11.15 1.60 -23.03
CA THR A 233 12.22 2.28 -22.29
C THR A 233 12.09 2.02 -20.80
N VAL A 234 10.90 2.26 -20.24
CA VAL A 234 10.63 2.00 -18.82
C VAL A 234 10.77 0.51 -18.53
N GLY A 235 10.21 -0.36 -19.37
CA GLY A 235 10.35 -1.81 -19.20
C GLY A 235 11.81 -2.27 -19.14
N ASP A 236 12.66 -1.79 -20.05
CA ASP A 236 14.09 -2.15 -20.09
C ASP A 236 14.85 -1.61 -18.88
N GLN A 237 14.55 -0.40 -18.41
CA GLN A 237 15.16 0.17 -17.21
C GLN A 237 14.78 -0.61 -15.95
N ILE A 238 13.51 -0.99 -15.79
CA ILE A 238 13.07 -1.81 -14.65
C ILE A 238 13.68 -3.21 -14.71
N ARG A 239 13.81 -3.82 -15.90
CA ARG A 239 14.55 -5.09 -16.04
C ARG A 239 16.03 -4.94 -15.64
N THR A 240 16.67 -3.87 -16.07
CA THR A 240 18.07 -3.57 -15.71
C THR A 240 18.24 -3.44 -14.19
N LEU A 241 17.30 -2.78 -13.49
CA LEU A 241 17.33 -2.67 -12.03
C LEU A 241 17.13 -4.02 -11.33
N ARG A 242 16.44 -4.97 -11.96
CA ARG A 242 16.24 -6.32 -11.42
C ARG A 242 17.47 -7.22 -11.62
N GLU A 243 18.30 -6.97 -12.63
CA GLU A 243 19.49 -7.78 -12.89
C GLU A 243 20.44 -7.81 -11.68
N GLY A 244 20.83 -9.02 -11.27
CA GLY A 244 21.79 -9.22 -10.17
C GLY A 244 21.22 -9.08 -8.76
N THR A 245 19.93 -8.76 -8.59
CA THR A 245 19.26 -8.70 -7.28
C THR A 245 18.95 -10.08 -6.69
N GLY A 246 18.90 -11.13 -7.53
CA GLY A 246 18.44 -12.47 -7.13
C GLY A 246 16.92 -12.60 -7.03
N LEU A 247 16.15 -11.55 -7.34
CA LEU A 247 14.68 -11.59 -7.32
C LEU A 247 14.08 -12.61 -8.29
N ASP A 248 14.82 -13.00 -9.33
CA ASP A 248 14.38 -14.01 -10.32
C ASP A 248 14.80 -15.44 -9.96
N ASP A 249 15.49 -15.65 -8.84
CA ASP A 249 15.87 -16.99 -8.40
C ASP A 249 14.63 -17.80 -8.01
N VAL A 250 14.50 -19.02 -8.53
CA VAL A 250 13.38 -19.92 -8.22
C VAL A 250 13.54 -20.48 -6.81
N VAL A 251 12.48 -20.38 -6.00
CA VAL A 251 12.43 -20.91 -4.64
C VAL A 251 11.60 -22.18 -4.53
N THR A 252 10.55 -22.32 -5.34
CA THR A 252 9.70 -23.52 -5.37
C THR A 252 8.92 -23.61 -6.69
N HIS A 253 8.11 -24.66 -6.85
CA HIS A 253 7.22 -24.86 -8.01
C HIS A 253 5.79 -25.13 -7.55
N VAL A 254 4.81 -24.49 -8.20
CA VAL A 254 3.38 -24.60 -7.89
C VAL A 254 2.62 -25.09 -9.12
N GLU A 255 2.10 -26.32 -9.06
CA GLU A 255 1.32 -26.88 -10.18
C GLU A 255 -0.07 -26.25 -10.27
N THR A 256 -0.76 -26.08 -9.13
CA THR A 256 -2.13 -25.55 -9.09
C THR A 256 -2.13 -24.06 -8.75
N PRO A 257 -2.56 -23.17 -9.67
CA PRO A 257 -2.48 -21.73 -9.44
C PRO A 257 -3.05 -21.28 -8.10
N ILE A 258 -2.28 -20.49 -7.35
CA ILE A 258 -2.69 -19.92 -6.06
C ILE A 258 -3.18 -18.48 -6.29
N PRO A 259 -4.49 -18.18 -6.15
CA PRO A 259 -4.99 -16.82 -6.31
C PRO A 259 -4.39 -15.82 -5.31
N ARG A 260 -4.10 -14.60 -5.77
CA ARG A 260 -3.66 -13.45 -4.97
C ARG A 260 -4.54 -12.23 -5.22
N CYS A 261 -5.79 -12.26 -4.75
CA CYS A 261 -6.68 -11.13 -4.93
C CYS A 261 -7.37 -10.72 -3.63
N ARG A 262 -7.81 -9.46 -3.58
CA ARG A 262 -8.46 -8.87 -2.41
C ARG A 262 -9.59 -9.74 -1.89
N LYS A 263 -10.42 -10.28 -2.79
CA LYS A 263 -11.52 -11.17 -2.40
C LYS A 263 -11.04 -12.35 -1.56
N THR A 264 -10.07 -13.12 -2.07
CA THR A 264 -9.57 -14.29 -1.33
C THR A 264 -8.83 -13.89 -0.06
N ARG A 265 -8.19 -12.72 -0.04
CA ARG A 265 -7.53 -12.19 1.17
C ARG A 265 -8.52 -12.01 2.31
N TYR A 266 -9.72 -11.49 2.07
CA TYR A 266 -10.65 -11.17 3.16
C TYR A 266 -11.81 -12.16 3.35
N ASP A 267 -11.93 -13.21 2.52
CA ASP A 267 -13.03 -14.21 2.61
C ASP A 267 -12.68 -15.48 3.40
N GLY A 268 -11.45 -15.58 3.92
CA GLY A 268 -10.97 -16.72 4.71
C GLY A 268 -10.41 -17.87 3.89
N THR A 269 -10.29 -17.75 2.56
CA THR A 269 -9.82 -18.83 1.67
C THR A 269 -8.40 -18.62 1.09
N SER A 270 -7.69 -17.57 1.51
CA SER A 270 -6.35 -17.25 0.99
C SER A 270 -5.30 -18.28 1.42
N ARG A 271 -4.95 -19.19 0.50
CA ARG A 271 -3.80 -20.10 0.66
C ARG A 271 -2.48 -19.33 0.83
N VAL A 272 -2.32 -18.19 0.16
CA VAL A 272 -1.14 -17.33 0.34
C VAL A 272 -1.05 -16.82 1.77
N ALA A 273 -2.14 -16.33 2.35
CA ALA A 273 -2.09 -15.80 3.71
C ALA A 273 -1.83 -16.91 4.74
N GLY A 274 -2.37 -18.11 4.52
CA GLY A 274 -2.01 -19.30 5.30
C GLY A 274 -0.53 -19.66 5.20
N PHE A 275 0.05 -19.65 4.00
CA PHE A 275 1.49 -19.82 3.79
C PHE A 275 2.32 -18.77 4.56
N VAL A 276 1.94 -17.49 4.48
CA VAL A 276 2.67 -16.42 5.20
C VAL A 276 2.59 -16.63 6.71
N ALA A 277 1.42 -17.01 7.25
CA ALA A 277 1.26 -17.33 8.67
C ALA A 277 2.12 -18.54 9.08
N ALA A 278 2.15 -19.59 8.26
CA ALA A 278 2.93 -20.80 8.51
C ALA A 278 4.44 -20.53 8.49
N ALA A 279 4.93 -19.79 7.49
CA ALA A 279 6.33 -19.39 7.41
C ALA A 279 6.74 -18.51 8.61
N THR A 280 5.87 -17.59 9.01
CA THR A 280 6.08 -16.72 10.19
C THR A 280 6.17 -17.55 11.47
N ARG A 281 5.30 -18.55 11.66
CA ARG A 281 5.36 -19.49 12.80
C ARG A 281 6.64 -20.33 12.79
N TRP A 282 6.95 -20.92 11.64
CA TRP A 282 8.08 -21.83 11.46
C TRP A 282 9.42 -21.15 11.74
N ALA A 283 9.58 -19.90 11.32
CA ALA A 283 10.84 -19.15 11.42
C ALA A 283 11.36 -18.97 12.85
N VAL A 284 10.48 -19.06 13.85
CA VAL A 284 10.82 -18.87 15.27
C VAL A 284 10.37 -20.04 16.16
N ASP A 285 9.92 -21.15 15.56
CA ASP A 285 9.39 -22.33 16.27
C ASP A 285 8.28 -21.98 17.29
N ALA A 286 7.32 -21.14 16.87
CA ALA A 286 6.20 -20.71 17.70
C ALA A 286 5.01 -21.70 17.66
N ASP A 287 4.14 -21.63 18.67
CA ASP A 287 2.90 -22.41 18.74
C ASP A 287 1.91 -21.95 17.65
N VAL A 288 1.84 -20.64 17.39
CA VAL A 288 0.90 -20.01 16.45
C VAL A 288 1.60 -18.97 15.59
N GLY A 289 1.27 -18.90 14.30
CA GLY A 289 1.64 -17.81 13.41
C GLY A 289 0.42 -16.97 13.06
N VAL A 290 0.55 -15.65 13.07
CA VAL A 290 -0.53 -14.72 12.75
C VAL A 290 -0.03 -13.63 11.82
N VAL A 291 -0.75 -13.40 10.72
CA VAL A 291 -0.51 -12.24 9.86
C VAL A 291 -1.82 -11.55 9.48
N ASP A 292 -1.77 -10.23 9.39
CA ASP A 292 -2.91 -9.42 8.99
C ASP A 292 -3.17 -9.54 7.47
N SER A 293 -4.44 -9.55 7.08
CA SER A 293 -4.88 -9.63 5.68
C SER A 293 -4.42 -8.41 4.85
N GLY A 294 -4.26 -7.26 5.51
CA GLY A 294 -3.80 -6.01 4.90
C GLY A 294 -2.36 -6.10 4.40
N GLY A 295 -1.50 -6.73 5.20
CA GLY A 295 -0.09 -6.89 4.89
C GLY A 295 0.20 -7.90 3.78
N VAL A 296 -0.67 -8.91 3.60
CA VAL A 296 -0.58 -9.81 2.44
C VAL A 296 -0.96 -9.05 1.17
N ARG A 297 -0.09 -8.99 0.16
CA ARG A 297 -0.29 -8.13 -1.03
C ARG A 297 -0.86 -8.87 -2.25
N ASP A 298 -1.76 -8.18 -2.94
CA ASP A 298 -2.40 -8.67 -4.17
C ASP A 298 -1.42 -8.82 -5.34
N GLY A 299 -1.77 -9.69 -6.30
CA GLY A 299 -0.93 -9.95 -7.46
C GLY A 299 -1.60 -10.89 -8.46
N PRO A 300 -0.94 -11.23 -9.57
CA PRO A 300 -1.26 -12.41 -10.35
C PRO A 300 -1.18 -13.67 -9.49
N PRO A 301 -1.90 -14.73 -9.85
CA PRO A 301 -1.76 -16.02 -9.19
C PRO A 301 -0.31 -16.53 -9.26
N LEU A 302 0.15 -17.20 -8.20
CA LEU A 302 1.40 -17.96 -8.24
C LEU A 302 1.16 -19.25 -9.03
N THR A 303 2.01 -19.53 -10.03
CA THR A 303 1.88 -20.73 -10.87
C THR A 303 3.22 -21.05 -11.55
N GLY A 304 3.53 -22.33 -11.70
CA GLY A 304 4.81 -22.78 -12.24
C GLY A 304 5.95 -22.50 -11.26
N ASP A 305 7.11 -22.11 -11.80
CA ASP A 305 8.26 -21.71 -10.99
C ASP A 305 7.94 -20.41 -10.25
N VAL A 306 8.06 -20.44 -8.93
CA VAL A 306 7.86 -19.28 -8.07
C VAL A 306 9.21 -18.72 -7.67
N THR A 307 9.39 -17.42 -7.85
CA THR A 307 10.66 -16.71 -7.64
C THR A 307 10.77 -16.05 -6.26
N VAL A 308 12.00 -15.70 -5.85
CA VAL A 308 12.27 -14.89 -4.65
C VAL A 308 11.43 -13.62 -4.64
N GLY A 309 11.39 -12.87 -5.75
CA GLY A 309 10.64 -11.62 -5.86
C GLY A 309 9.14 -11.81 -5.73
N GLU A 310 8.60 -12.94 -6.22
CA GLU A 310 7.18 -13.24 -6.04
C GLU A 310 6.82 -13.55 -4.58
N VAL A 311 7.70 -14.25 -3.86
CA VAL A 311 7.54 -14.54 -2.43
C VAL A 311 7.72 -13.29 -1.57
N ARG A 312 8.77 -12.48 -1.81
CA ARG A 312 8.95 -11.18 -1.15
C ARG A 312 7.74 -10.28 -1.36
N GLY A 313 7.22 -10.26 -2.59
CA GLY A 313 6.02 -9.51 -2.93
C GLY A 313 4.71 -10.03 -2.31
N LEU A 314 4.70 -11.12 -1.54
CA LEU A 314 3.53 -11.57 -0.78
C LEU A 314 3.37 -10.79 0.52
N TYR A 315 4.46 -10.51 1.22
CA TYR A 315 4.52 -9.76 2.48
C TYR A 315 5.79 -8.89 2.50
N PRO A 316 5.79 -7.78 1.74
CA PRO A 316 7.01 -7.04 1.35
C PRO A 316 7.54 -6.07 2.41
N PHE A 317 7.28 -6.30 3.69
CA PHE A 317 7.76 -5.41 4.75
C PHE A 317 9.08 -5.92 5.31
N GLU A 318 10.10 -5.08 5.35
CA GLU A 318 11.42 -5.40 5.91
C GLU A 318 11.44 -5.27 7.44
N ALA A 319 10.47 -5.94 8.08
CA ALA A 319 10.36 -6.00 9.53
C ALA A 319 10.72 -7.41 10.04
N PRO A 320 11.29 -7.53 11.25
CA PRO A 320 11.50 -8.82 11.89
C PRO A 320 10.16 -9.48 12.27
N VAL A 321 10.17 -10.81 12.35
CA VAL A 321 9.11 -11.57 13.01
C VAL A 321 9.09 -11.21 14.50
N THR A 322 7.97 -10.67 14.97
CA THR A 322 7.71 -10.39 16.38
C THR A 322 7.13 -11.62 17.06
N VAL A 323 7.66 -12.00 18.22
CA VAL A 323 7.13 -13.09 19.05
C VAL A 323 6.42 -12.52 20.27
N LEU A 324 5.18 -12.95 20.49
CA LEU A 324 4.35 -12.59 21.64
C LEU A 324 4.17 -13.81 22.56
N GLU A 325 4.08 -13.57 23.85
CA GLU A 325 3.57 -14.56 24.83
C GLU A 325 2.14 -14.18 25.18
N LEU A 326 1.17 -15.01 24.80
CA LEU A 326 -0.25 -14.80 25.06
C LEU A 326 -0.83 -15.99 25.84
N ASP A 327 -1.66 -15.71 26.84
CA ASP A 327 -2.53 -16.75 27.37
C ASP A 327 -3.68 -17.08 26.39
N GLY A 328 -4.35 -18.21 26.60
CA GLY A 328 -5.44 -18.64 25.72
C GLY A 328 -6.63 -17.67 25.68
N SER A 329 -6.85 -16.86 26.71
CA SER A 329 -7.91 -15.84 26.69
C SER A 329 -7.53 -14.67 25.78
N GLN A 330 -6.26 -14.25 25.84
CA GLN A 330 -5.71 -13.23 24.94
C GLN A 330 -5.68 -13.72 23.49
N LEU A 331 -5.28 -14.97 23.27
CA LEU A 331 -5.26 -15.56 21.92
C LEU A 331 -6.67 -15.69 21.33
N TRP A 332 -7.67 -16.01 22.16
CA TRP A 332 -9.06 -16.00 21.74
C TRP A 332 -9.50 -14.59 21.33
N ALA A 333 -9.19 -13.56 22.12
CA ALA A 333 -9.53 -12.17 21.80
C ALA A 333 -8.86 -11.68 20.51
N LEU A 334 -7.61 -12.10 20.26
CA LEU A 334 -6.92 -11.85 18.99
C LEU A 334 -7.70 -12.47 17.82
N ALA A 335 -8.08 -13.75 17.93
CA ALA A 335 -8.86 -14.43 16.89
C ALA A 335 -10.24 -13.79 16.67
N ASP A 336 -10.92 -13.37 17.73
CA ASP A 336 -12.23 -12.72 17.67
C ASP A 336 -12.14 -11.37 16.94
N SER A 337 -11.19 -10.52 17.33
CA SER A 337 -10.98 -9.21 16.70
C SER A 337 -10.51 -9.28 15.24
N ALA A 338 -10.00 -10.43 14.81
CA ALA A 338 -9.60 -10.71 13.44
C ALA A 338 -10.76 -11.11 12.52
N ILE A 339 -11.95 -11.39 13.06
CA ILE A 339 -13.13 -11.84 12.31
C ILE A 339 -14.28 -10.86 12.50
N ARG A 340 -14.60 -10.07 11.47
CA ARG A 340 -15.53 -8.93 11.53
C ARG A 340 -16.69 -8.99 10.53
N PRO A 341 -17.52 -10.06 10.53
CA PRO A 341 -18.63 -10.20 9.59
C PRO A 341 -19.74 -9.16 9.79
N ASP A 342 -19.93 -8.66 11.00
CA ASP A 342 -20.94 -7.64 11.30
C ASP A 342 -20.54 -6.25 10.79
N GLU A 343 -19.25 -5.91 10.88
CA GLU A 343 -18.71 -4.62 10.45
C GLU A 343 -18.38 -4.61 8.95
N TYR A 344 -17.83 -5.73 8.46
CA TYR A 344 -17.35 -5.89 7.08
C TYR A 344 -17.86 -7.20 6.47
N PRO A 345 -19.16 -7.31 6.13
CA PRO A 345 -19.75 -8.57 5.64
C PRO A 345 -19.13 -9.09 4.35
N ASP A 346 -18.63 -8.19 3.50
CA ASP A 346 -17.94 -8.56 2.25
C ASP A 346 -16.44 -8.85 2.44
N ASN A 347 -15.85 -8.46 3.57
CA ASN A 347 -14.43 -8.61 3.89
C ASN A 347 -14.20 -8.97 5.38
N PRO A 348 -14.76 -10.10 5.86
CA PRO A 348 -14.82 -10.40 7.29
C PRO A 348 -13.48 -10.84 7.90
N VAL A 349 -12.53 -11.36 7.12
CA VAL A 349 -11.29 -11.97 7.67
C VAL A 349 -10.11 -10.99 7.59
N TRP A 350 -9.68 -10.50 8.75
CA TRP A 350 -8.63 -9.49 8.90
C TRP A 350 -7.27 -10.04 9.33
N ALA A 351 -7.20 -11.30 9.77
CA ALA A 351 -5.94 -12.02 9.96
C ALA A 351 -6.08 -13.52 9.67
N TYR A 352 -4.95 -14.14 9.32
CA TYR A 352 -4.82 -15.58 9.12
C TYR A 352 -3.93 -16.18 10.19
N PHE A 353 -4.25 -17.43 10.54
CA PHE A 353 -3.59 -18.17 11.60
C PHE A 353 -3.01 -19.47 11.04
N ASP A 354 -1.81 -19.83 11.48
CA ASP A 354 -1.28 -21.20 11.39
C ASP A 354 -1.06 -21.74 12.81
N GLY A 355 -1.33 -23.04 13.01
CA GLY A 355 -1.36 -23.66 14.35
C GLY A 355 -2.72 -23.56 15.07
N LEU A 356 -3.66 -22.78 14.54
CA LEU A 356 -5.06 -22.69 15.00
C LEU A 356 -6.05 -23.03 13.88
N THR A 357 -7.19 -23.59 14.26
CA THR A 357 -8.41 -23.58 13.43
C THR A 357 -9.39 -22.59 14.05
N VAL A 358 -9.85 -21.64 13.25
CA VAL A 358 -10.75 -20.54 13.64
C VAL A 358 -12.07 -20.73 12.90
N ASP A 359 -13.10 -21.23 13.59
CA ASP A 359 -14.43 -21.44 13.05
C ASP A 359 -15.30 -20.22 13.33
N TRP A 360 -15.91 -19.66 12.28
CA TRP A 360 -16.72 -18.46 12.38
C TRP A 360 -17.96 -18.53 11.46
N SER A 361 -18.92 -17.65 11.72
CA SER A 361 -20.15 -17.52 10.91
C SER A 361 -20.54 -16.05 10.76
N THR A 362 -21.69 -15.77 10.16
CA THR A 362 -22.25 -14.40 10.15
C THR A 362 -22.50 -13.83 11.54
N ASP A 363 -22.62 -14.69 12.55
CA ASP A 363 -22.81 -14.29 13.95
C ASP A 363 -21.46 -14.09 14.70
N GLY A 364 -20.33 -14.02 13.97
CA GLY A 364 -18.98 -13.85 14.53
C GLY A 364 -18.21 -15.15 14.78
N LEU A 365 -17.16 -15.07 15.58
CA LEU A 365 -16.32 -16.22 15.97
C LEU A 365 -17.15 -17.25 16.76
N GLN A 366 -17.00 -18.53 16.43
CA GLN A 366 -17.71 -19.64 17.07
C GLN A 366 -16.78 -20.50 17.93
N GLU A 367 -15.64 -20.90 17.36
CA GLU A 367 -14.69 -21.79 18.04
C GLU A 367 -13.26 -21.51 17.61
N VAL A 368 -12.32 -21.69 18.55
CA VAL A 368 -10.88 -21.68 18.28
C VAL A 368 -10.29 -22.97 18.85
N THR A 369 -9.63 -23.74 18.00
CA THR A 369 -8.93 -24.97 18.39
C THR A 369 -7.46 -24.92 17.99
N THR A 370 -6.61 -25.55 18.79
CA THR A 370 -5.20 -25.79 18.51
C THR A 370 -5.03 -27.20 17.95
N GLN A 371 -3.82 -27.55 17.51
CA GLN A 371 -3.49 -28.93 17.12
C GLN A 371 -3.74 -29.97 18.23
N ASP A 372 -3.69 -29.55 19.51
CA ASP A 372 -3.89 -30.42 20.68
C ASP A 372 -5.36 -30.49 21.16
N GLY A 373 -6.28 -29.75 20.53
CA GLY A 373 -7.70 -29.70 20.91
C GLY A 373 -8.18 -28.28 21.21
N SER A 374 -9.17 -28.14 22.10
CA SER A 374 -9.73 -26.83 22.43
C SER A 374 -8.72 -25.89 23.09
N LEU A 375 -8.81 -24.60 22.77
CA LEU A 375 -7.99 -23.57 23.39
C LEU A 375 -8.20 -23.51 24.90
N VAL A 376 -7.12 -23.57 25.67
CA VAL A 376 -7.14 -23.51 27.15
C VAL A 376 -6.81 -22.10 27.62
N ALA A 377 -7.76 -21.46 28.31
CA ALA A 377 -7.72 -20.05 28.71
C ALA A 377 -6.44 -19.60 29.43
N ASP A 378 -5.95 -20.37 30.40
CA ASP A 378 -4.78 -19.98 31.21
C ASP A 378 -3.46 -20.62 30.73
N LYS A 379 -3.48 -21.36 29.60
CA LYS A 379 -2.26 -21.91 28.99
C LYS A 379 -1.55 -20.79 28.23
N GLN A 380 -0.22 -20.73 28.35
CA GLN A 380 0.61 -19.81 27.58
C GLN A 380 0.91 -20.38 26.19
N TYR A 381 0.93 -19.50 25.20
CA TYR A 381 1.24 -19.79 23.80
C TYR A 381 2.22 -18.74 23.28
N THR A 382 3.21 -19.22 22.54
CA THR A 382 4.11 -18.38 21.74
C THR A 382 3.46 -18.07 20.40
N VAL A 383 3.37 -16.79 20.05
CA VAL A 383 2.66 -16.31 18.85
C VAL A 383 3.60 -15.47 18.00
N ALA A 384 3.94 -15.95 16.81
CA ALA A 384 4.76 -15.26 15.84
C ALA A 384 3.91 -14.37 14.92
N THR A 385 4.26 -13.10 14.77
CA THR A 385 3.48 -12.14 14.00
C THR A 385 4.32 -10.95 13.50
N SER A 386 3.66 -9.86 13.09
CA SER A 386 4.30 -8.58 12.75
C SER A 386 4.15 -7.55 13.85
N ALA A 387 5.08 -6.59 13.89
CA ALA A 387 4.99 -5.45 14.80
C ALA A 387 3.68 -4.65 14.62
N TYR A 388 3.11 -4.63 13.41
CA TYR A 388 1.80 -4.03 13.15
C TYR A 388 0.68 -4.76 13.91
N VAL A 389 0.60 -6.09 13.82
CA VAL A 389 -0.39 -6.87 14.56
C VAL A 389 -0.18 -6.68 16.07
N ALA A 390 1.08 -6.69 16.53
CA ALA A 390 1.42 -6.54 17.94
C ALA A 390 1.12 -5.15 18.53
N GLY A 391 1.27 -4.07 17.74
CA GLY A 391 1.35 -2.71 18.26
C GLY A 391 0.34 -1.70 17.73
N SER A 392 -0.38 -1.98 16.64
CA SER A 392 -1.31 -1.01 16.01
C SER A 392 -2.53 -0.66 16.85
N GLY A 393 -2.91 -1.53 17.80
CA GLY A 393 -4.19 -1.44 18.50
C GLY A 393 -5.40 -1.83 17.63
N THR A 394 -5.18 -2.25 16.38
CA THR A 394 -6.24 -2.78 15.50
C THR A 394 -6.73 -4.14 15.99
N PHE A 395 -5.85 -4.94 16.58
CA PHE A 395 -6.14 -6.28 17.08
C PHE A 395 -6.19 -6.29 18.61
N GLU A 396 -7.15 -7.02 19.17
CA GLU A 396 -7.31 -7.16 20.62
C GLU A 396 -6.42 -8.29 21.18
N GLY A 397 -6.30 -8.35 22.51
CA GLY A 397 -5.52 -9.39 23.20
C GLY A 397 -4.00 -9.15 23.28
N VAL A 398 -3.44 -8.32 22.39
CA VAL A 398 -1.97 -8.14 22.24
C VAL A 398 -1.38 -6.92 22.97
N ALA A 399 -2.20 -5.92 23.34
CA ALA A 399 -1.71 -4.61 23.81
C ALA A 399 -0.80 -4.61 25.06
N ASN A 400 -0.80 -5.69 25.86
CA ASN A 400 0.06 -5.84 27.05
C ASN A 400 0.95 -7.09 26.98
N ALA A 401 1.03 -7.73 25.83
CA ALA A 401 1.88 -8.90 25.64
C ALA A 401 3.36 -8.51 25.75
N SER A 402 4.18 -9.39 26.31
CA SER A 402 5.63 -9.25 26.16
C SER A 402 6.00 -9.55 24.71
N THR A 403 6.74 -8.64 24.08
CA THR A 403 7.23 -8.78 22.71
C THR A 403 8.71 -9.13 22.70
N ASN A 404 9.12 -9.93 21.72
CA ASN A 404 10.50 -10.12 21.31
C ASN A 404 10.60 -9.92 19.79
N ASP A 405 11.38 -8.93 19.36
CA ASP A 405 11.52 -8.53 17.96
C ASP A 405 12.84 -9.02 17.33
N ASP A 406 13.49 -10.04 17.92
CA ASP A 406 14.77 -10.59 17.46
C ASP A 406 14.62 -11.71 16.39
N GLY A 407 13.42 -11.88 15.81
CA GLY A 407 13.17 -12.84 14.74
C GLY A 407 13.87 -12.48 13.42
N PRO A 408 13.98 -13.41 12.46
CA PRO A 408 14.42 -13.08 11.11
C PRO A 408 13.43 -12.12 10.44
N LEU A 409 13.88 -11.41 9.40
CA LEU A 409 12.98 -10.60 8.58
C LEU A 409 11.89 -11.48 7.94
N HIS A 410 10.63 -11.01 7.89
CA HIS A 410 9.54 -11.76 7.26
C HIS A 410 9.87 -12.23 5.85
N PRO A 411 10.39 -11.39 4.93
CA PRO A 411 10.67 -11.84 3.56
C PRO A 411 11.68 -13.00 3.53
N ASP A 412 12.67 -12.99 4.41
CA ASP A 412 13.69 -14.05 4.48
C ASP A 412 13.13 -15.34 5.08
N ALA A 413 12.28 -15.23 6.11
CA ALA A 413 11.52 -16.35 6.67
C ALA A 413 10.64 -17.03 5.60
N LEU A 414 9.91 -16.23 4.82
CA LEU A 414 9.05 -16.71 3.74
C LEU A 414 9.86 -17.45 2.65
N ILE A 415 10.99 -16.89 2.23
CA ILE A 415 11.87 -17.51 1.23
C ILE A 415 12.46 -18.82 1.75
N ALA A 416 12.92 -18.85 3.00
CA ALA A 416 13.48 -20.05 3.61
C ALA A 416 12.43 -21.16 3.71
N TYR A 417 11.23 -20.83 4.21
CA TYR A 417 10.13 -21.77 4.30
C TYR A 417 9.69 -22.29 2.92
N ALA A 418 9.56 -21.41 1.91
CA ALA A 418 9.21 -21.81 0.56
C ALA A 418 10.21 -22.80 -0.07
N ARG A 419 11.51 -22.67 0.24
CA ARG A 419 12.56 -23.57 -0.23
C ARG A 419 12.55 -24.92 0.48
N GLU A 420 12.17 -24.95 1.75
CA GLU A 420 12.21 -26.15 2.59
C GLU A 420 10.91 -26.95 2.53
N GLU A 421 9.77 -26.27 2.70
CA GLU A 421 8.44 -26.89 2.86
C GLU A 421 7.55 -26.66 1.64
N GLY A 422 7.86 -25.67 0.78
CA GLY A 422 7.01 -25.26 -0.33
C GLY A 422 6.01 -24.16 0.05
N ILE A 423 5.05 -23.88 -0.85
CA ILE A 423 4.04 -22.82 -0.67
C ILE A 423 2.60 -23.39 -0.62
N GLU A 424 2.41 -24.67 -0.93
CA GLU A 424 1.07 -25.28 -1.05
C GLU A 424 0.49 -25.84 0.24
#